data_AF-A0A437SKB9-F1
#
_entry.id   AF-A0A437SKB9-F1
#
_cell.length_a   1.000
_cell.length_b   1.000
_cell.length_c   1.000
_cell.angle_alpha   90.00
_cell.angle_beta   90.00
_cell.angle_gamma   90.00
#
_symmetry.space_group_name_H-M   'P 1'
#
loop_
_entity.id
_entity.type
_entity.pdbx_description
1 polymer ?
#
loop_
_entity_poly.entity_id
_entity_poly.type
_entity_poly.pdbx_seq_one_letter_code
_entity_poly.pdbx_strand_id
1 'polypeptide(L)'
;MACLAEPKSLAEHVQKYTKGNVQGLSIHWDRKTENHSNLDIDNERSDLSYDLCEKEGDTFSRMQDRLSEVHSLNRADLQVCGNWVVTLPENLKGASEKEQRQFFEKTYEFLTDRYGGEKNVLSVNVHNDETTPHISAKKTMFGDKVTLLSKDFEKLKDLSVSSMKVQYQAKKRIAAATEKIEELEEQYYEVDRRADNVEFQFGLLEKEVNQLKEHRIDAIIYKSMLQDINRDVEISETEKKERLILHNLENGYKPKNRQEGEQWLSILEENKKANTIPQKHLDGFIERLKAFLDKMWI
;
A
#
# COMPACT_ATOMS: atom_id res chain seq x y z
N MET A 1 28.37 27.38 -14.17
CA MET A 1 27.20 28.14 -13.68
C MET A 1 26.09 27.93 -14.71
N ALA A 2 25.26 26.91 -14.52
CA ALA A 2 24.16 26.60 -15.44
C ALA A 2 22.94 27.43 -15.02
N CYS A 3 22.54 28.39 -15.85
CA CYS A 3 21.27 29.09 -15.70
C CYS A 3 20.14 28.08 -15.83
N LEU A 4 19.43 27.85 -14.73
CA LEU A 4 18.15 27.15 -14.71
C LEU A 4 17.16 27.98 -15.53
N ALA A 5 16.75 27.47 -16.68
CA ALA A 5 15.70 28.08 -17.48
C ALA A 5 14.38 28.02 -16.70
N GLU A 6 13.75 29.18 -16.51
CA GLU A 6 12.39 29.28 -15.97
C GLU A 6 11.40 28.52 -16.88
N PRO A 7 10.42 27.79 -16.31
CA PRO A 7 9.41 27.10 -17.12
C PRO A 7 8.54 28.11 -17.87
N LYS A 8 8.51 28.00 -19.21
CA LYS A 8 7.68 28.83 -20.10
C LYS A 8 6.19 28.65 -19.79
N SER A 9 5.47 29.76 -19.88
CA SER A 9 4.14 30.07 -19.35
C SER A 9 2.94 29.36 -20.01
N LEU A 10 1.89 29.15 -19.21
CA LEU A 10 0.50 28.96 -19.64
C LEU A 10 0.08 30.07 -20.63
N ALA A 11 -0.46 29.72 -21.79
CA ALA A 11 -0.99 30.69 -22.76
C ALA A 11 -2.52 30.78 -22.65
N GLU A 12 -3.03 31.99 -22.42
CA GLU A 12 -4.46 32.24 -22.36
C GLU A 12 -4.86 33.41 -23.27
N HIS A 13 -5.96 33.23 -24.01
CA HIS A 13 -6.52 34.27 -24.88
C HIS A 13 -8.03 34.31 -24.75
N VAL A 14 -8.59 35.51 -24.67
CA VAL A 14 -10.04 35.73 -24.68
C VAL A 14 -10.46 36.55 -25.90
N GLN A 15 -11.30 35.96 -26.74
CA GLN A 15 -11.93 36.68 -27.85
C GLN A 15 -13.42 36.84 -27.61
N LYS A 16 -13.95 38.02 -27.96
CA LYS A 16 -15.36 38.36 -27.82
C LYS A 16 -16.01 38.37 -29.20
N TYR A 17 -17.23 37.86 -29.29
CA TYR A 17 -17.93 37.72 -30.56
C TYR A 17 -19.37 38.24 -30.49
N THR A 18 -19.79 38.82 -31.62
CA THR A 18 -21.20 39.16 -31.88
C THR A 18 -22.01 37.91 -32.19
N LYS A 19 -23.35 38.00 -32.12
CA LYS A 19 -24.25 36.88 -32.41
C LYS A 19 -24.00 36.27 -33.80
N GLY A 20 -23.78 37.11 -34.81
CA GLY A 20 -23.51 36.67 -36.19
C GLY A 20 -22.17 35.93 -36.31
N ASN A 21 -21.14 36.36 -35.58
CA ASN A 21 -19.85 35.66 -35.58
C ASN A 21 -19.96 34.27 -34.92
N VAL A 22 -20.71 34.15 -33.82
CA VAL A 22 -20.87 32.87 -33.10
C VAL A 22 -21.52 31.80 -33.99
N GLN A 23 -22.46 32.17 -34.86
CA GLN A 23 -23.08 31.22 -35.77
C GLN A 23 -22.04 30.51 -36.65
N GLY A 24 -21.18 31.27 -37.32
CA GLY A 24 -20.11 30.70 -38.16
C GLY A 24 -19.04 29.98 -37.34
N LEU A 25 -18.65 30.53 -36.19
CA LEU A 25 -17.64 29.93 -35.33
C LEU A 25 -18.10 28.62 -34.67
N SER A 26 -19.40 28.47 -34.40
CA SER A 26 -19.95 27.23 -33.82
C SER A 26 -19.75 26.02 -34.73
N ILE A 27 -19.74 26.22 -36.05
CA ILE A 27 -19.45 25.15 -37.02
C ILE A 27 -18.03 24.60 -36.81
N HIS A 28 -17.08 25.48 -36.49
CA HIS A 28 -15.70 25.09 -36.21
C HIS A 28 -15.54 24.52 -34.79
N TRP A 29 -16.11 25.17 -33.77
CA TRP A 29 -15.98 24.73 -32.38
C TRP A 29 -16.63 23.38 -32.11
N ASP A 30 -17.77 23.13 -32.73
CA ASP A 30 -18.54 21.89 -32.57
C ASP A 30 -18.21 20.86 -33.68
N ARG A 31 -17.16 21.11 -34.49
CA ARG A 31 -16.68 20.24 -35.59
C ARG A 31 -17.81 19.74 -36.53
N LYS A 32 -18.70 20.63 -36.95
CA LYS A 32 -19.87 20.30 -37.80
C LYS A 32 -19.57 20.17 -39.31
N THR A 33 -18.30 20.23 -39.69
CA THR A 33 -17.84 20.12 -41.07
C THR A 33 -16.49 19.43 -41.09
N GLU A 34 -16.20 18.67 -42.14
CA GLU A 34 -14.88 18.05 -42.35
C GLU A 34 -13.90 19.00 -43.09
N ASN A 35 -14.42 20.12 -43.64
CA ASN A 35 -13.63 21.10 -44.38
C ASN A 35 -13.19 22.23 -43.45
N HIS A 36 -11.97 22.11 -42.93
CA HIS A 36 -11.39 23.08 -42.01
C HIS A 36 -10.38 24.00 -42.71
N SER A 37 -10.47 25.30 -42.43
CA SER A 37 -9.45 26.27 -42.85
C SER A 37 -8.16 26.15 -42.04
N ASN A 38 -8.24 25.59 -40.83
CA ASN A 38 -7.08 25.19 -40.04
C ASN A 38 -6.59 23.83 -40.53
N LEU A 39 -5.40 23.80 -41.12
CA LEU A 39 -4.80 22.58 -41.66
C LEU A 39 -4.23 21.65 -40.58
N ASP A 40 -4.13 22.15 -39.34
CA ASP A 40 -3.63 21.38 -38.20
C ASP A 40 -4.71 20.48 -37.56
N ILE A 41 -5.97 20.58 -38.02
CA ILE A 41 -7.06 19.71 -37.54
C ILE A 41 -6.97 18.36 -38.23
N ASP A 42 -6.87 17.32 -37.41
CA ASP A 42 -6.95 15.93 -37.83
C ASP A 42 -8.37 15.38 -37.65
N ASN A 43 -9.09 15.21 -38.76
CA ASN A 43 -10.47 14.67 -38.76
C ASN A 43 -10.53 13.26 -38.16
N GLU A 44 -9.48 12.44 -38.31
CA GLU A 44 -9.45 11.07 -37.76
C GLU A 44 -9.33 11.05 -36.23
N ARG A 45 -8.91 12.16 -35.63
CA ARG A 45 -8.75 12.32 -34.17
C ARG A 45 -9.83 13.19 -33.53
N SER A 46 -10.76 13.72 -34.31
CA SER A 46 -11.83 14.59 -33.81
C SER A 46 -12.73 13.90 -32.78
N ASP A 47 -12.88 12.57 -32.87
CA ASP A 47 -13.61 11.75 -31.88
C ASP A 47 -12.95 11.70 -30.49
N LEU A 48 -11.67 12.08 -30.38
CA LEU A 48 -10.95 12.18 -29.12
C LEU A 48 -11.21 13.51 -28.39
N SER A 49 -11.83 14.48 -29.08
CA SER A 49 -12.20 15.76 -28.51
C SER A 49 -13.56 15.66 -27.83
N TYR A 50 -13.73 16.32 -26.68
CA TYR A 50 -14.94 16.19 -25.87
C TYR A 50 -15.38 17.52 -25.25
N ASP A 51 -16.68 17.66 -24.98
CA ASP A 51 -17.28 18.81 -24.30
C ASP A 51 -17.53 18.48 -22.81
N LEU A 52 -16.91 19.23 -21.91
CA LEU A 52 -17.05 19.06 -20.46
C LEU A 52 -18.39 19.57 -19.90
N CYS A 53 -19.18 20.31 -20.69
CA CYS A 53 -20.46 20.85 -20.22
C CYS A 53 -21.58 19.80 -20.15
N GLU A 54 -21.47 18.64 -20.82
CA GLU A 54 -22.50 17.58 -20.88
C GLU A 54 -23.94 18.09 -21.13
N LYS A 55 -24.10 19.11 -21.98
CA LYS A 55 -25.41 19.72 -22.30
C LYS A 55 -25.95 19.24 -23.64
N GLU A 56 -27.27 19.25 -23.79
CA GLU A 56 -27.89 19.02 -25.10
C GLU A 56 -27.67 20.22 -26.04
N GLY A 57 -27.73 19.93 -27.35
CA GLY A 57 -27.58 20.94 -28.39
C GLY A 57 -26.16 21.43 -28.61
N ASP A 58 -25.98 22.20 -29.68
CA ASP A 58 -24.70 22.78 -30.06
C ASP A 58 -24.42 24.14 -29.39
N THR A 59 -23.19 24.65 -29.51
CA THR A 59 -22.78 25.91 -28.85
C THR A 59 -23.67 27.09 -29.24
N PHE A 60 -24.15 27.14 -30.49
CA PHE A 60 -24.98 28.23 -30.98
C PHE A 60 -26.42 28.16 -30.47
N SER A 61 -27.00 26.96 -30.42
CA SER A 61 -28.34 26.71 -29.90
C SER A 61 -28.41 27.04 -28.41
N ARG A 62 -27.44 26.55 -27.62
CA ARG A 62 -27.31 26.88 -26.20
C ARG A 62 -27.18 28.39 -25.98
N MET A 63 -26.49 29.12 -26.87
CA MET A 63 -26.41 30.58 -26.81
C MET A 63 -27.77 31.23 -27.10
N GLN A 64 -28.51 30.75 -28.09
CA GLN A 64 -29.84 31.28 -28.40
C GLN A 64 -30.82 31.07 -27.26
N ASP A 65 -30.83 29.88 -26.67
CA ASP A 65 -31.67 29.56 -25.51
C ASP A 65 -31.34 30.51 -24.36
N ARG A 66 -30.05 30.65 -24.05
CA ARG A 66 -29.62 31.57 -22.99
C ARG A 66 -29.96 33.03 -23.27
N LEU A 67 -29.86 33.47 -24.53
CA LEU A 67 -30.25 34.80 -24.98
C LEU A 67 -31.75 35.06 -24.84
N SER A 68 -32.59 34.02 -24.98
CA SER A 68 -34.05 34.11 -24.83
C SER A 68 -34.47 34.29 -23.37
N GLU A 69 -33.66 33.80 -22.43
CA GLU A 69 -33.91 33.87 -20.98
C GLU A 69 -33.49 35.21 -20.35
N VAL A 70 -32.69 36.02 -21.06
CA VAL A 70 -32.10 37.25 -20.53
C VAL A 70 -32.50 38.47 -21.34
N HIS A 71 -32.76 39.58 -20.65
CA HIS A 71 -32.99 40.85 -21.33
C HIS A 71 -31.69 41.34 -21.96
N SER A 72 -31.66 41.45 -23.28
CA SER A 72 -30.50 41.98 -24.03
C SER A 72 -30.92 43.17 -24.91
N LEU A 73 -30.04 44.16 -24.99
CA LEU A 73 -30.20 45.27 -25.94
C LEU A 73 -29.91 44.68 -27.33
N ASN A 74 -30.95 44.47 -28.15
CA ASN A 74 -30.89 43.88 -29.51
C ASN A 74 -30.10 44.74 -30.52
N ARG A 75 -28.84 45.05 -30.22
CA ARG A 75 -27.92 45.79 -31.08
C ARG A 75 -27.02 44.81 -31.83
N ALA A 76 -26.74 45.11 -33.10
CA ALA A 76 -25.91 44.26 -33.95
C ALA A 76 -24.45 44.16 -33.47
N ASP A 77 -23.95 45.17 -32.76
CA ASP A 77 -22.57 45.25 -32.25
C ASP A 77 -22.37 44.59 -30.88
N LEU A 78 -23.44 44.06 -30.27
CA LEU A 78 -23.39 43.48 -28.93
C LEU A 78 -22.53 42.21 -28.94
N GLN A 79 -21.50 42.21 -28.11
CA GLN A 79 -20.67 41.04 -27.84
C GLN A 79 -21.41 40.08 -26.90
N VAL A 80 -21.92 38.99 -27.44
CA VAL A 80 -22.79 38.04 -26.72
C VAL A 80 -22.04 36.83 -26.18
N CYS A 81 -20.87 36.52 -26.75
CA CYS A 81 -20.05 35.37 -26.40
C CYS A 81 -18.59 35.78 -26.14
N GLY A 82 -17.95 35.15 -25.16
CA GLY A 82 -16.51 35.16 -24.95
C GLY A 82 -15.95 33.74 -25.05
N ASN A 83 -14.89 33.55 -25.84
CA ASN A 83 -14.15 32.29 -25.95
C ASN A 83 -12.81 32.42 -25.24
N TRP A 84 -12.58 31.59 -24.23
CA TRP A 84 -11.31 31.42 -23.55
C TRP A 84 -10.57 30.22 -24.15
N VAL A 85 -9.34 30.42 -24.58
CA VAL A 85 -8.44 29.33 -24.95
C VAL A 85 -7.39 29.21 -23.85
N VAL A 86 -7.28 28.04 -23.22
CA VAL A 86 -6.26 27.73 -22.21
C VAL A 86 -5.50 26.49 -22.68
N THR A 87 -4.20 26.63 -22.91
CA THR A 87 -3.36 25.52 -23.39
C THR A 87 -2.90 24.63 -22.24
N LEU A 88 -2.69 23.34 -22.48
CA LEU A 88 -2.05 22.47 -21.49
C LEU A 88 -0.64 22.99 -21.13
N PRO A 89 -0.30 23.12 -19.83
CA PRO A 89 1.04 23.49 -19.39
C PRO A 89 2.13 22.52 -19.89
N GLU A 90 3.33 23.04 -20.20
CA GLU A 90 4.44 22.24 -20.73
C GLU A 90 4.79 21.03 -19.84
N ASN A 91 4.74 21.22 -18.53
CA ASN A 91 5.07 20.19 -17.55
C ASN A 91 3.97 19.12 -17.38
N LEU A 92 2.79 19.32 -18.00
CA LEU A 92 1.70 18.34 -18.04
C LEU A 92 1.61 17.61 -19.38
N LYS A 93 2.39 18.01 -20.41
CA LYS A 93 2.43 17.31 -21.70
C LYS A 93 2.85 15.84 -21.59
N GLY A 94 3.70 15.51 -20.61
CA GLY A 94 4.11 14.14 -20.30
C GLY A 94 3.31 13.46 -19.19
N ALA A 95 2.28 14.13 -18.64
CA ALA A 95 1.42 13.56 -17.60
C ALA A 95 0.41 12.59 -18.21
N SER A 96 -0.15 11.69 -17.39
CA SER A 96 -1.18 10.76 -17.85
C SER A 96 -2.44 11.49 -18.34
N GLU A 97 -3.20 10.89 -19.25
CA GLU A 97 -4.47 11.46 -19.76
C GLU A 97 -5.43 11.85 -18.64
N LYS A 98 -5.47 11.05 -17.57
CA LYS A 98 -6.27 11.33 -16.37
C LYS A 98 -5.84 12.63 -15.68
N GLU A 99 -4.55 12.89 -15.57
CA GLU A 99 -4.02 14.11 -14.94
C GLU A 99 -4.25 15.34 -15.81
N GLN A 100 -4.10 15.19 -17.14
CA GLN A 100 -4.42 16.26 -18.08
C GLN A 100 -5.92 16.59 -18.05
N ARG A 101 -6.79 15.58 -17.99
CA ARG A 101 -8.23 15.75 -17.83
C ARG A 101 -8.60 16.46 -16.54
N GLN A 102 -7.98 16.10 -15.41
CA GLN A 102 -8.20 16.78 -14.12
C GLN A 102 -7.85 18.27 -14.17
N PHE A 103 -6.78 18.65 -14.89
CA PHE A 103 -6.45 20.06 -15.10
C PHE A 103 -7.56 20.80 -15.86
N PHE A 104 -8.10 20.20 -16.92
CA PHE A 104 -9.19 20.79 -17.69
C PHE A 104 -10.51 20.87 -16.91
N GLU A 105 -10.84 19.85 -16.11
CA GLU A 105 -12.00 19.85 -15.21
C GLU A 105 -11.89 20.97 -14.16
N LYS A 106 -10.71 21.19 -13.57
CA LYS A 106 -10.48 22.31 -12.64
C LYS A 106 -10.54 23.67 -13.30
N THR A 107 -10.07 23.77 -14.55
CA THR A 107 -10.22 25.00 -15.35
C THR A 107 -11.70 25.28 -15.63
N TYR A 108 -12.49 24.25 -15.96
CA TYR A 108 -13.92 24.35 -16.14
C TYR A 108 -14.64 24.81 -14.86
N GLU A 109 -14.38 24.17 -13.71
CA GLU A 109 -14.96 24.55 -12.42
C GLU A 109 -14.72 26.04 -12.12
N PHE A 110 -13.48 26.51 -12.31
CA PHE A 110 -13.13 27.91 -12.08
C PHE A 110 -13.89 28.88 -12.99
N LEU A 111 -13.93 28.61 -14.29
CA LEU A 111 -14.62 29.49 -15.24
C LEU A 111 -16.13 29.50 -14.99
N THR A 112 -16.70 28.35 -14.66
CA THR A 112 -18.11 28.18 -14.32
C THR A 112 -18.50 29.02 -13.09
N ASP A 113 -17.77 28.88 -11.98
CA ASP A 113 -18.01 29.68 -10.78
C ASP A 113 -17.88 31.19 -11.08
N ARG A 114 -16.81 31.57 -11.78
CA ARG A 114 -16.49 32.97 -12.10
C ARG A 114 -17.58 33.68 -12.90
N TYR A 115 -18.26 32.95 -13.79
CA TYR A 115 -19.20 33.51 -14.76
C TYR A 115 -20.67 33.25 -14.41
N GLY A 116 -20.96 32.97 -13.15
CA GLY A 116 -22.34 32.90 -12.65
C GLY A 116 -22.99 31.54 -12.87
N GLY A 117 -22.18 30.49 -12.82
CA GLY A 117 -22.60 29.10 -12.88
C GLY A 117 -22.77 28.56 -14.30
N GLU A 118 -23.12 27.28 -14.37
CA GLU A 118 -23.14 26.51 -15.61
C GLU A 118 -24.03 27.14 -16.67
N LYS A 119 -25.15 27.76 -16.30
CA LYS A 119 -26.10 28.43 -17.22
C LYS A 119 -25.45 29.46 -18.16
N ASN A 120 -24.31 30.05 -17.76
CA ASN A 120 -23.61 31.04 -18.57
C ASN A 120 -22.43 30.45 -19.36
N VAL A 121 -22.07 29.19 -19.12
CA VAL A 121 -21.07 28.45 -19.90
C VAL A 121 -21.75 27.67 -21.02
N LEU A 122 -21.40 27.99 -22.25
CA LEU A 122 -22.04 27.45 -23.45
C LEU A 122 -21.44 26.09 -23.82
N SER A 123 -20.12 25.98 -23.84
CA SER A 123 -19.39 24.75 -24.15
C SER A 123 -17.95 24.87 -23.67
N VAL A 124 -17.36 23.74 -23.30
CA VAL A 124 -15.96 23.65 -22.90
C VAL A 124 -15.34 22.46 -23.61
N ASN A 125 -14.83 22.73 -24.81
CA ASN A 125 -14.27 21.70 -25.66
C ASN A 125 -12.79 21.51 -25.35
N VAL A 126 -12.40 20.27 -25.05
CA VAL A 126 -11.00 19.86 -25.03
C VAL A 126 -10.67 19.34 -26.43
N HIS A 127 -9.80 20.06 -27.14
CA HIS A 127 -9.38 19.73 -28.50
C HIS A 127 -8.10 18.89 -28.44
N ASN A 128 -8.21 17.61 -28.81
CA ASN A 128 -7.10 16.65 -28.89
C ASN A 128 -6.69 16.34 -30.34
N ASP A 129 -7.35 16.99 -31.30
CA ASP A 129 -7.25 16.83 -32.74
C ASP A 129 -6.31 17.86 -33.41
N GLU A 130 -5.64 18.71 -32.61
CA GLU A 130 -4.70 19.74 -33.07
C GLU A 130 -3.29 19.54 -32.48
N THR A 131 -2.32 20.39 -32.86
CA THR A 131 -0.89 20.24 -32.50
C THR A 131 -0.61 20.19 -31.00
N THR A 132 -1.45 20.82 -30.17
CA THR A 132 -1.31 20.79 -28.71
C THR A 132 -2.69 20.70 -28.07
N PRO A 133 -2.92 19.75 -27.15
CA PRO A 133 -4.15 19.67 -26.38
C PRO A 133 -4.43 21.00 -25.67
N HIS A 134 -5.62 21.54 -25.89
CA HIS A 134 -6.04 22.80 -25.27
C HIS A 134 -7.55 22.77 -24.99
N ILE A 135 -7.95 23.57 -24.02
CA ILE A 135 -9.36 23.76 -23.67
C ILE A 135 -9.83 25.09 -24.24
N SER A 136 -10.95 25.05 -24.95
CA SER A 136 -11.63 26.21 -25.51
C SER A 136 -13.00 26.34 -24.85
N ALA A 137 -13.12 27.24 -23.87
CA ALA A 137 -14.31 27.47 -23.07
C ALA A 137 -15.10 28.71 -23.56
N LYS A 138 -16.31 28.47 -24.07
CA LYS A 138 -17.22 29.50 -24.59
C LYS A 138 -18.26 29.84 -23.54
N LYS A 139 -18.51 31.13 -23.33
CA LYS A 139 -19.45 31.63 -22.33
C LYS A 139 -20.26 32.81 -22.83
N THR A 140 -21.45 33.02 -22.26
CA THR A 140 -22.24 34.23 -22.52
C THR A 140 -21.74 35.42 -21.72
N MET A 141 -21.96 36.63 -22.22
CA MET A 141 -21.45 37.87 -21.62
C MET A 141 -22.46 38.59 -20.70
N PHE A 142 -23.52 37.90 -20.25
CA PHE A 142 -24.60 38.47 -19.43
C PHE A 142 -24.37 38.28 -17.93
N GLY A 143 -24.70 39.30 -17.13
CA GLY A 143 -24.38 39.41 -15.70
C GLY A 143 -23.44 40.57 -15.40
N ASP A 144 -23.12 40.81 -14.13
CA ASP A 144 -22.18 41.87 -13.73
C ASP A 144 -20.90 41.80 -14.57
N LYS A 145 -20.38 42.97 -14.94
CA LYS A 145 -19.26 43.13 -15.87
C LYS A 145 -17.98 42.52 -15.29
N VAL A 146 -17.82 41.21 -15.42
CA VAL A 146 -16.64 40.50 -14.96
C VAL A 146 -15.51 40.76 -15.96
N THR A 147 -14.72 41.78 -15.65
CA THR A 147 -13.40 41.98 -16.22
C THR A 147 -12.45 41.10 -15.40
N LEU A 148 -11.66 40.23 -16.03
CA LEU A 148 -10.63 39.47 -15.33
C LEU A 148 -9.51 40.46 -15.03
N LEU A 149 -9.51 41.03 -13.82
CA LEU A 149 -8.42 41.89 -13.38
C LEU A 149 -7.14 41.05 -13.33
N SER A 150 -6.01 41.60 -13.80
CA SER A 150 -4.71 40.90 -13.77
C SER A 150 -4.37 40.29 -12.40
N LYS A 151 -4.85 40.88 -11.30
CA LYS A 151 -4.70 40.34 -9.94
C LYS A 151 -5.40 39.00 -9.69
N ASP A 152 -6.56 38.77 -10.31
CA ASP A 152 -7.32 37.52 -10.14
C ASP A 152 -6.74 36.42 -11.04
N PHE A 153 -6.14 36.82 -12.16
CA PHE A 153 -5.34 35.94 -13.01
C PHE A 153 -4.05 35.47 -12.33
N GLU A 154 -3.26 36.38 -11.76
CA GLU A 154 -2.06 35.98 -11.01
C GLU A 154 -2.41 35.07 -9.84
N LYS A 155 -3.57 35.27 -9.18
CA LYS A 155 -4.07 34.34 -8.16
C LYS A 155 -4.35 32.94 -8.71
N LEU A 156 -4.96 32.81 -9.89
CA LEU A 156 -5.22 31.50 -10.49
C LEU A 156 -3.95 30.80 -10.96
N LYS A 157 -3.02 31.57 -11.53
CA LYS A 157 -1.68 31.11 -11.89
C LYS A 157 -0.92 30.63 -10.65
N ASP A 158 -0.93 31.40 -9.57
CA ASP A 158 -0.32 31.02 -8.28
C ASP A 158 -1.01 29.80 -7.67
N LEU A 159 -2.34 29.71 -7.74
CA LEU A 159 -3.10 28.56 -7.24
C LEU A 159 -2.79 27.28 -8.03
N SER A 160 -2.69 27.40 -9.36
CA SER A 160 -2.32 26.30 -10.26
C SER A 160 -0.89 25.85 -9.99
N VAL A 161 0.07 26.79 -9.97
CA VAL A 161 1.49 26.50 -9.72
C VAL A 161 1.71 25.92 -8.32
N SER A 162 1.01 26.43 -7.29
CA SER A 162 1.11 25.90 -5.92
C SER A 162 0.52 24.50 -5.82
N SER A 163 -0.64 24.25 -6.43
CA SER A 163 -1.24 22.91 -6.49
C SER A 163 -0.32 21.92 -7.20
N MET A 164 0.33 22.34 -8.29
CA MET A 164 1.32 21.54 -9.01
C MET A 164 2.59 21.27 -8.18
N LYS A 165 3.06 22.27 -7.42
CA LYS A 165 4.21 22.11 -6.52
C LYS A 165 3.91 21.13 -5.40
N VAL A 166 2.71 21.18 -4.82
CA VAL A 166 2.24 20.24 -3.80
C VAL A 166 2.16 18.83 -4.38
N GLN A 167 1.60 18.65 -5.58
CA GLN A 167 1.54 17.34 -6.24
C GLN A 167 2.93 16.78 -6.60
N TYR A 168 3.84 17.62 -7.11
CA TYR A 168 5.21 17.21 -7.41
C TYR A 168 5.95 16.76 -6.14
N GLN A 169 5.80 17.51 -5.04
CA GLN A 169 6.34 17.14 -3.74
C GLN A 169 5.73 15.83 -3.22
N ALA A 170 4.42 15.63 -3.37
CA ALA A 170 3.76 14.39 -3.01
C ALA A 170 4.30 13.20 -3.81
N LYS A 171 4.41 13.32 -5.15
CA LYS A 171 5.00 12.27 -6.00
C LYS A 171 6.43 11.94 -5.62
N LYS A 172 7.27 12.95 -5.36
CA LYS A 172 8.65 12.73 -4.91
C LYS A 172 8.72 11.98 -3.58
N ARG A 173 7.83 12.32 -2.63
CA ARG A 173 7.75 11.62 -1.34
C ARG A 173 7.24 10.18 -1.49
N ILE A 174 6.27 9.95 -2.38
CA ILE A 174 5.76 8.61 -2.68
C ILE A 174 6.87 7.75 -3.28
N ALA A 175 7.58 8.23 -4.31
CA ALA A 175 8.69 7.50 -4.92
C ALA A 175 9.78 7.12 -3.90
N ALA A 176 10.18 8.08 -3.06
CA ALA A 176 11.16 7.82 -2.00
C ALA A 176 10.65 6.84 -0.92
N ALA A 177 9.34 6.84 -0.65
CA ALA A 177 8.74 5.89 0.28
C ALA A 177 8.67 4.48 -0.32
N THR A 178 8.36 4.36 -1.62
CA THR A 178 8.33 3.08 -2.35
C THR A 178 9.70 2.43 -2.38
N GLU A 179 10.75 3.17 -2.73
CA GLU A 179 12.14 2.68 -2.72
C GLU A 179 12.53 2.15 -1.32
N LYS A 180 12.16 2.88 -0.27
CA LYS A 180 12.43 2.47 1.11
C LYS A 180 11.62 1.23 1.55
N ILE A 181 10.43 1.03 1.00
CA ILE A 181 9.63 -0.18 1.24
C ILE A 181 10.31 -1.38 0.59
N GLU A 182 10.76 -1.26 -0.65
CA GLU A 182 11.49 -2.33 -1.35
C GLU A 182 12.77 -2.74 -0.57
N GLU A 183 13.55 -1.77 -0.10
CA GLU A 183 14.73 -2.05 0.75
C GLU A 183 14.37 -2.79 2.05
N LEU A 184 13.25 -2.43 2.70
CA LEU A 184 12.80 -3.08 3.92
C LEU A 184 12.28 -4.50 3.66
N GLU A 185 11.61 -4.73 2.54
CA GLU A 185 11.14 -6.05 2.12
C GLU A 185 12.33 -7.00 1.86
N GLU A 186 13.38 -6.52 1.20
CA GLU A 186 14.61 -7.31 1.02
C GLU A 186 15.27 -7.66 2.36
N GLN A 187 15.38 -6.70 3.28
CA GLN A 187 15.93 -6.95 4.61
C GLN A 187 15.09 -7.95 5.40
N TYR A 188 13.76 -7.84 5.32
CA TYR A 188 12.85 -8.77 5.98
C TYR A 188 13.05 -10.20 5.46
N TYR A 189 13.17 -10.37 4.13
CA TYR A 189 13.41 -11.66 3.51
C TYR A 189 14.75 -12.29 3.95
N GLU A 190 15.81 -11.50 4.08
CA GLU A 190 17.09 -11.98 4.60
C GLU A 190 17.03 -12.40 6.06
N VAL A 191 16.27 -11.67 6.90
CA VAL A 191 16.08 -12.02 8.31
C VAL A 191 15.27 -13.31 8.46
N ASP A 192 14.21 -13.48 7.67
CA ASP A 192 13.37 -14.68 7.65
C ASP A 192 14.21 -15.92 7.29
N ARG A 193 15.01 -15.85 6.22
CA ARG A 193 15.93 -16.93 5.82
C ARG A 193 16.95 -17.27 6.92
N ARG A 194 17.42 -16.27 7.66
CA ARG A 194 18.35 -16.49 8.79
C ARG A 194 17.64 -17.18 9.94
N ALA A 195 16.38 -16.81 10.24
CA ALA A 195 15.57 -17.46 11.26
C ALA A 195 15.35 -18.94 10.93
N ASP A 196 14.96 -19.26 9.69
CA ASP A 196 14.79 -20.63 9.21
C ASP A 196 16.07 -21.46 9.36
N ASN A 197 17.22 -20.88 8.99
CA ASN A 197 18.49 -21.56 9.14
C ASN A 197 18.84 -21.82 10.62
N VAL A 198 18.58 -20.87 11.51
CA VAL A 198 18.80 -21.07 12.96
C VAL A 198 17.87 -22.15 13.50
N GLU A 199 16.60 -22.16 13.11
CA GLU A 199 15.64 -23.19 13.53
C GLU A 199 16.07 -24.58 13.06
N PHE A 200 16.54 -24.70 11.81
CA PHE A 200 17.09 -25.94 11.28
C PHE A 200 18.30 -26.43 12.09
N GLN A 201 19.26 -25.55 12.37
CA GLN A 201 20.44 -25.90 13.19
C GLN A 201 20.02 -26.32 14.60
N PHE A 202 19.06 -25.62 15.20
CA PHE A 202 18.53 -25.97 16.53
C PHE A 202 17.93 -27.39 16.53
N GLY A 203 17.18 -27.75 15.49
CA GLY A 203 16.64 -29.11 15.34
C GLY A 203 17.72 -30.19 15.19
N LEU A 204 18.86 -29.87 14.57
CA LEU A 204 20.01 -30.80 14.52
C LEU A 204 20.66 -30.96 15.89
N LEU A 205 20.89 -29.86 16.60
CA LEU A 205 21.44 -29.88 17.95
C LEU A 205 20.53 -30.63 18.93
N GLU A 206 19.21 -30.49 18.81
CA GLU A 206 18.26 -31.20 19.66
C GLU A 206 18.38 -32.73 19.50
N LYS A 207 18.54 -33.20 18.26
CA LYS A 207 18.78 -34.63 17.98
C LYS A 207 20.08 -35.11 18.61
N GLU A 208 21.16 -34.36 18.47
CA GLU A 208 22.46 -34.70 19.05
C GLU A 208 22.39 -34.72 20.59
N VAL A 209 21.73 -33.73 21.20
CA VAL A 209 21.50 -33.69 22.65
C VAL A 209 20.69 -34.90 23.11
N ASN A 210 19.68 -35.34 22.36
CA ASN A 210 18.90 -36.53 22.71
C ASN A 210 19.74 -37.81 22.63
N GLN A 211 20.57 -37.97 21.59
CA GLN A 211 21.52 -39.09 21.50
C GLN A 211 22.52 -39.08 22.65
N LEU A 212 23.07 -37.91 23.00
CA LEU A 212 23.99 -37.78 24.13
C LEU A 212 23.32 -38.11 25.48
N LYS A 213 22.03 -37.78 25.64
CA LYS A 213 21.26 -38.19 26.83
C LYS A 213 21.09 -39.70 26.90
N GLU A 214 20.82 -40.37 25.78
CA GLU A 214 20.73 -41.84 25.71
C GLU A 214 22.07 -42.48 26.09
N HIS A 215 23.17 -42.05 25.45
CA HIS A 215 24.50 -42.55 25.77
C HIS A 215 24.89 -42.31 27.24
N ARG A 216 24.47 -41.18 27.82
CA ARG A 216 24.68 -40.90 29.25
C ARG A 216 23.91 -41.87 30.14
N ILE A 217 22.65 -42.19 29.81
CA ILE A 217 21.84 -43.16 30.55
C ILE A 217 22.51 -44.53 30.48
N ASP A 218 22.95 -44.96 29.29
CA ASP A 218 23.65 -46.22 29.10
C ASP A 218 24.94 -46.29 29.92
N ALA A 219 25.75 -45.22 29.94
CA ALA A 219 26.96 -45.15 30.74
C ALA A 219 26.68 -45.28 32.26
N ILE A 220 25.59 -44.69 32.75
CA ILE A 220 25.15 -44.84 34.15
C ILE A 220 24.80 -46.30 34.44
N ILE A 221 24.02 -46.93 33.55
CA ILE A 221 23.58 -48.31 33.69
C ILE A 221 24.78 -49.25 33.67
N TYR A 222 25.68 -49.15 32.68
CA TYR A 222 26.87 -49.99 32.59
C TYR A 222 27.79 -49.83 33.80
N LYS A 223 27.96 -48.59 34.30
CA LYS A 223 28.73 -48.35 35.53
C LYS A 223 28.11 -49.03 36.74
N SER A 224 26.78 -49.04 36.85
CA SER A 224 26.07 -49.77 37.91
C SER A 224 26.22 -51.29 37.75
N MET A 225 26.12 -51.82 36.53
CA MET A 225 26.27 -53.25 36.26
C MET A 225 27.66 -53.79 36.63
N LEU A 226 28.71 -53.00 36.43
CA LEU A 226 30.09 -53.37 36.82
C LEU A 226 30.28 -53.57 38.34
N GLN A 227 29.35 -53.11 39.17
CA GLN A 227 29.37 -53.35 40.62
C GLN A 227 28.85 -54.74 41.00
N ASP A 228 28.13 -55.39 40.09
CA ASP A 228 27.57 -56.72 40.32
C ASP A 228 28.57 -57.80 39.90
N ILE A 229 28.68 -58.86 40.69
CA ILE A 229 29.58 -59.99 40.42
C ILE A 229 28.77 -61.11 39.76
N ASN A 230 29.30 -61.69 38.67
CA ASN A 230 28.77 -62.89 38.00
C ASN A 230 27.34 -62.74 37.47
N ARG A 231 27.06 -61.65 36.74
CA ARG A 231 25.77 -61.33 36.14
C ARG A 231 25.77 -61.40 34.62
N ASP A 232 24.59 -61.65 34.04
CA ASP A 232 24.38 -61.60 32.59
C ASP A 232 24.52 -60.17 32.06
N VAL A 233 24.94 -60.05 30.80
CA VAL A 233 25.15 -58.77 30.11
C VAL A 233 23.82 -58.19 29.61
N GLU A 234 22.81 -59.04 29.38
CA GLU A 234 21.47 -58.60 29.02
C GLU A 234 20.60 -58.39 30.26
N ILE A 235 20.06 -57.17 30.41
CA ILE A 235 19.16 -56.79 31.51
C ILE A 235 17.83 -56.28 30.96
N SER A 236 16.75 -56.47 31.72
CA SER A 236 15.42 -56.04 31.32
C SER A 236 15.26 -54.50 31.35
N GLU A 237 14.29 -53.98 30.61
CA GLU A 237 13.95 -52.55 30.65
C GLU A 237 13.50 -52.08 32.05
N THR A 238 12.92 -52.96 32.86
CA THR A 238 12.53 -52.65 34.24
C THR A 238 13.75 -52.49 35.15
N GLU A 239 14.80 -53.28 34.93
CA GLU A 239 16.06 -53.19 35.67
C GLU A 239 16.87 -51.95 35.26
N LYS A 240 16.87 -51.59 33.96
CA LYS A 240 17.48 -50.34 33.48
C LYS A 240 16.88 -49.10 34.18
N LYS A 241 15.55 -49.05 34.27
CA LYS A 241 14.83 -47.96 34.97
C LYS A 241 15.15 -47.91 36.46
N GLU A 242 15.24 -49.07 37.11
CA GLU A 242 15.61 -49.19 38.52
C GLU A 242 17.00 -48.61 38.80
N ARG A 243 18.00 -49.04 38.02
CA ARG A 243 19.39 -48.58 38.14
C ARG A 243 19.51 -47.07 37.94
N LEU A 244 18.73 -46.51 37.02
CA LEU A 244 18.67 -45.06 36.80
C LEU A 244 18.06 -44.33 38.00
N ILE A 245 16.97 -44.85 38.58
CA ILE A 245 16.34 -44.29 39.78
C ILE A 245 17.32 -44.32 40.97
N LEU A 246 17.99 -45.45 41.17
CA LEU A 246 18.99 -45.60 42.25
C LEU A 246 20.14 -44.62 42.09
N HIS A 247 20.70 -44.49 40.87
CA HIS A 247 21.73 -43.50 40.59
C HIS A 247 21.27 -42.07 40.91
N ASN A 248 20.03 -41.71 40.57
CA ASN A 248 19.47 -40.40 40.87
C ASN A 248 19.37 -40.18 42.40
N LEU A 249 18.86 -41.16 43.14
CA LEU A 249 18.72 -41.06 44.59
C LEU A 249 20.07 -41.03 45.32
N GLU A 250 21.06 -41.78 44.83
CA GLU A 250 22.45 -41.77 45.34
C GLU A 250 23.11 -40.40 45.19
N ASN A 251 22.85 -39.71 44.07
CA ASN A 251 23.37 -38.38 43.80
C ASN A 251 22.48 -37.25 44.38
N GLY A 252 21.48 -37.59 45.20
CA GLY A 252 20.64 -36.63 45.92
C GLY A 252 19.52 -36.00 45.10
N TYR A 253 19.27 -36.49 43.88
CA TYR A 253 18.11 -36.07 43.09
C TYR A 253 16.82 -36.64 43.71
N LYS A 254 15.77 -35.81 43.71
CA LYS A 254 14.45 -36.16 44.23
C LYS A 254 13.43 -36.14 43.10
N PRO A 255 12.32 -36.90 43.22
CA PRO A 255 11.21 -36.79 42.29
C PRO A 255 10.71 -35.34 42.19
N LYS A 256 10.37 -34.89 40.98
CA LYS A 256 9.91 -33.51 40.73
C LYS A 256 8.52 -33.28 41.30
N ASN A 257 7.68 -34.31 41.28
CA ASN A 257 6.32 -34.26 41.76
C ASN A 257 5.92 -35.59 42.42
N ARG A 258 4.74 -35.57 43.05
CA ARG A 258 4.21 -36.73 43.77
C ARG A 258 3.98 -37.95 42.87
N GLN A 259 3.42 -37.75 41.67
CA GLN A 259 3.16 -38.85 40.74
C GLN A 259 4.45 -39.56 40.32
N GLU A 260 5.50 -38.81 40.01
CA GLU A 260 6.82 -39.35 39.68
C GLU A 260 7.40 -40.12 40.86
N GLY A 261 7.24 -39.60 42.09
CA GLY A 261 7.68 -40.30 43.29
C GLY A 261 6.92 -41.61 43.54
N GLU A 262 5.61 -41.64 43.35
CA GLU A 262 4.80 -42.86 43.45
C GLU A 262 5.18 -43.89 42.36
N GLN A 263 5.49 -43.42 41.13
CA GLN A 263 5.99 -44.28 40.05
C GLN A 263 7.38 -44.86 40.38
N TRP A 264 8.31 -44.04 40.88
CA TRP A 264 9.64 -44.51 41.28
C TRP A 264 9.52 -45.55 42.39
N LEU A 265 8.64 -45.33 43.37
CA LEU A 265 8.38 -46.28 44.44
C LEU A 265 7.86 -47.62 43.91
N SER A 266 6.87 -47.58 43.01
CA SER A 266 6.30 -48.79 42.39
C SER A 266 7.36 -49.61 41.67
N ILE A 267 8.24 -48.96 40.90
CA ILE A 267 9.31 -49.63 40.13
C ILE A 267 10.35 -50.27 41.08
N LEU A 268 10.73 -49.57 42.15
CA LEU A 268 11.66 -50.11 43.16
C LEU A 268 11.04 -51.29 43.93
N GLU A 269 9.76 -51.23 44.29
CA GLU A 269 9.07 -52.30 45.01
C GLU A 269 8.78 -53.55 44.14
N GLU A 270 8.50 -53.36 42.85
CA GLU A 270 8.31 -54.45 41.89
C GLU A 270 9.62 -55.23 41.67
N ASN A 271 10.73 -54.53 41.46
CA ASN A 271 12.03 -55.16 41.27
C ASN A 271 12.61 -55.76 42.56
N LYS A 272 12.28 -55.22 43.73
CA LYS A 272 12.57 -55.87 45.03
C LYS A 272 12.04 -57.31 45.07
N LYS A 273 10.86 -57.55 44.48
CA LYS A 273 10.26 -58.89 44.37
C LYS A 273 10.97 -59.76 43.33
N ALA A 274 11.50 -59.15 42.28
CA ALA A 274 12.27 -59.82 41.22
C ALA A 274 13.72 -60.19 41.64
N ASN A 275 14.21 -59.65 42.76
CA ASN A 275 15.55 -59.89 43.32
C ASN A 275 16.70 -59.51 42.36
N THR A 276 16.47 -58.46 41.58
CA THR A 276 17.35 -57.97 40.51
C THR A 276 18.42 -57.00 40.96
N ILE A 277 18.55 -56.60 42.23
CA ILE A 277 19.66 -55.78 42.76
C ILE A 277 19.92 -56.18 44.23
N PRO A 278 21.16 -56.05 44.77
CA PRO A 278 21.46 -56.37 46.17
C PRO A 278 20.54 -55.67 47.19
N GLN A 279 19.68 -56.45 47.87
CA GLN A 279 18.57 -55.98 48.71
C GLN A 279 18.94 -54.98 49.82
N LYS A 280 20.13 -55.10 50.43
CA LYS A 280 20.56 -54.21 51.52
C LYS A 280 20.71 -52.74 51.10
N HIS A 281 20.97 -52.47 49.83
CA HIS A 281 21.11 -51.10 49.31
C HIS A 281 19.76 -50.48 48.93
N LEU A 282 18.80 -51.31 48.52
CA LEU A 282 17.49 -50.91 48.02
C LEU A 282 16.57 -50.36 49.13
N ASP A 283 16.56 -51.02 50.29
CA ASP A 283 15.62 -50.73 51.38
C ASP A 283 15.78 -49.31 51.95
N GLY A 284 17.02 -48.84 52.08
CA GLY A 284 17.30 -47.49 52.58
C GLY A 284 16.83 -46.38 51.64
N PHE A 285 16.84 -46.63 50.33
CA PHE A 285 16.33 -45.66 49.34
C PHE A 285 14.81 -45.66 49.27
N ILE A 286 14.16 -46.84 49.37
CA ILE A 286 12.71 -46.96 49.46
C ILE A 286 12.17 -46.20 50.68
N GLU A 287 12.78 -46.35 51.85
CA GLU A 287 12.35 -45.62 53.06
C GLU A 287 12.52 -44.10 52.92
N ARG A 288 13.64 -43.64 52.34
CA ARG A 288 13.85 -42.21 52.05
C ARG A 288 12.82 -41.66 51.08
N LEU A 289 12.42 -42.44 50.08
CA LEU A 289 11.41 -42.03 49.10
C LEU A 289 10.01 -41.96 49.73
N LYS A 290 9.65 -42.94 50.57
CA LYS A 290 8.40 -42.93 51.36
C LYS A 290 8.33 -41.71 52.28
N ALA A 291 9.41 -41.44 53.03
CA ALA A 291 9.49 -40.27 53.89
C ALA A 291 9.42 -38.93 53.12
N PHE A 292 9.92 -38.89 51.88
CA PHE A 292 9.79 -37.72 51.01
C PHE A 292 8.35 -37.54 50.53
N LEU A 293 7.69 -38.61 50.08
CA LEU A 293 6.29 -38.59 49.69
C LEU A 293 5.39 -38.15 50.85
N ASP A 294 5.59 -38.70 52.05
CA ASP A 294 4.86 -38.35 53.27
C ASP A 294 4.96 -36.85 53.63
N LYS A 295 6.12 -36.22 53.36
CA LYS A 295 6.33 -34.79 53.58
C LYS A 295 5.61 -33.89 52.57
N MET A 296 5.19 -34.42 51.42
CA MET A 296 4.38 -33.68 50.44
C MET A 296 2.87 -33.77 50.71
N TRP A 297 2.45 -34.46 51.77
CA TRP A 297 1.06 -34.49 52.25
C TRP A 297 0.71 -33.37 53.23
N ILE A 298 1.67 -32.53 53.61
CA ILE A 298 1.51 -31.32 54.43
C ILE A 298 1.60 -30.10 53.51
#